data_AF-A0A538P9W6-F1
#
_entry.id   AF-A0A538P9W6-F1
#
_cell.length_a   1.000
_cell.length_b   1.000
_cell.length_c   1.000
_cell.angle_alpha   90.00
_cell.angle_beta   90.00
_cell.angle_gamma   90.00
#
_symmetry.space_group_name_H-M   'P 1'
#
loop_
_entity.id
_entity.type
_entity.pdbx_description
1 polymer ?
#
loop_
_entity_poly.entity_id
_entity_poly.type
_entity_poly.pdbx_seq_one_letter_code
_entity_poly.pdbx_strand_id
1 'polypeptide(L)'
;MPGDLRHGREAVQYGAYPLKDEMASETDTRVTNRAAEFFFYLEEVVCLPLGMIMYVIPETTTAFWPYAIKPLASRMFGSMFLALAIAAILALRDRRGISNNAVLVTTWPILLMVAIAGTIAPGLQPSLGSWLLSAFLLAMAVTGFLLFVRRTGKATGPLDRIPRGLRRAFLGHAVIVTFFGLNMFFLPSLAFSFWPWRVSSTVMRGLGGLFLGTAAGTAWACTQKYRESVMALLLPYFAFVGLVLLDVAASWGVILAESPGVQVSFFWILVYAYVAAYTAYFSVRLRSWPVSVREGGKVKPLTCWQKGS
;
A
#
# COMPACT_ATOMS: atom_id res chain seq x y z
N MET A 1 48.99 24.50 60.71
CA MET A 1 48.02 23.38 60.72
C MET A 1 48.07 22.68 59.36
N PRO A 2 48.09 21.34 59.35
CA PRO A 2 48.30 20.51 58.16
C PRO A 2 47.00 20.24 57.38
N GLY A 3 47.16 19.58 56.23
CA GLY A 3 46.22 19.51 55.12
C GLY A 3 44.90 18.76 55.35
N ASP A 4 44.01 18.87 54.37
CA ASP A 4 43.07 17.81 54.07
C ASP A 4 42.89 17.66 52.55
N LEU A 5 43.42 16.55 52.05
CA LEU A 5 43.32 16.04 50.69
C LEU A 5 41.98 15.31 50.57
N ARG A 6 40.99 15.88 49.86
CA ARG A 6 39.82 15.09 49.45
C ARG A 6 40.04 14.44 48.09
N HIS A 7 40.58 13.22 48.20
CA HIS A 7 40.50 12.18 47.20
C HIS A 7 39.04 11.86 46.79
N GLY A 8 38.84 11.80 45.48
CA GLY A 8 38.35 10.60 44.80
C GLY A 8 37.01 10.01 45.24
N ARG A 9 35.97 10.26 44.43
CA ARG A 9 34.99 9.24 44.07
C ARG A 9 34.62 9.39 42.60
N GLU A 10 35.44 8.80 41.74
CA GLU A 10 34.94 8.29 40.47
C GLU A 10 33.95 7.18 40.81
N ALA A 11 32.66 7.49 40.75
CA ALA A 11 31.63 6.47 40.74
C ALA A 11 31.72 5.75 39.39
N VAL A 12 32.44 4.64 39.37
CA VAL A 12 32.38 3.65 38.29
C VAL A 12 30.92 3.23 38.16
N GLN A 13 30.27 3.74 37.12
CA GLN A 13 28.90 3.41 36.76
C GLN A 13 28.90 1.96 36.25
N TYR A 14 28.78 1.00 37.19
CA TYR A 14 28.63 -0.41 36.86
C TYR A 14 27.43 -0.56 35.92
N GLY A 15 27.70 -1.13 34.74
CA GLY A 15 26.72 -1.35 33.69
C GLY A 15 25.51 -2.12 34.23
N ALA A 16 24.37 -1.44 34.28
CA ALA A 16 23.10 -2.07 34.52
C ALA A 16 22.86 -3.08 33.39
N TYR A 17 22.85 -4.37 33.73
CA TYR A 17 22.37 -5.40 32.80
C TYR A 17 20.95 -5.02 32.37
N PRO A 18 20.63 -5.03 31.07
CA PRO A 18 19.28 -4.74 30.62
C PRO A 18 18.29 -5.67 31.33
N LEU A 19 17.24 -5.09 31.89
CA LEU A 19 16.15 -5.82 32.54
C LEU A 19 15.62 -6.87 31.55
N LYS A 20 15.27 -8.07 32.02
CA LYS A 20 14.81 -9.19 31.18
C LYS A 20 13.71 -8.78 30.17
N ASP A 21 12.87 -7.84 30.56
CA ASP A 21 11.77 -7.31 29.73
C ASP A 21 12.27 -6.51 28.51
N GLU A 22 13.40 -5.82 28.64
CA GLU A 22 14.00 -5.02 27.57
C GLU A 22 14.62 -5.93 26.50
N MET A 23 15.31 -7.01 26.91
CA MET A 23 15.84 -8.01 25.98
C MET A 23 14.74 -8.80 25.26
N ALA A 24 13.63 -9.11 25.96
CA ALA A 24 12.48 -9.79 25.37
C ALA A 24 11.80 -8.91 24.31
N SER A 25 11.64 -7.61 24.58
CA SER A 25 11.08 -6.62 23.66
C SER A 25 11.94 -6.42 22.40
N GLU A 26 13.27 -6.37 22.55
CA GLU A 26 14.19 -6.25 21.41
C GLU A 26 14.15 -7.48 20.51
N THR A 27 14.13 -8.67 21.11
CA THR A 27 14.07 -9.95 20.38
C THR A 27 12.77 -10.07 19.57
N ASP A 28 11.62 -9.76 20.18
CA ASP A 28 10.31 -9.76 19.50
C ASP A 28 10.28 -8.78 18.31
N THR A 29 10.89 -7.60 18.48
CA THR A 29 10.96 -6.59 17.43
C THR A 29 11.84 -7.05 16.25
N ARG A 30 12.99 -7.68 16.52
CA ARG A 30 13.86 -8.26 15.49
C ARG A 30 13.16 -9.39 14.71
N VAL A 31 12.47 -10.30 15.41
CA VAL A 31 11.72 -11.40 14.78
C VAL A 31 10.60 -10.86 13.89
N THR A 32 9.83 -9.89 14.40
CA THR A 32 8.73 -9.26 13.65
C THR A 32 9.23 -8.49 12.43
N ASN A 33 10.41 -7.83 12.51
CA ASN A 33 11.05 -7.18 11.37
C ASN A 33 11.45 -8.19 10.30
N ARG A 34 12.14 -9.28 10.67
CA ARG A 34 12.55 -10.33 9.73
C ARG A 34 11.36 -11.02 9.06
N ALA A 35 10.28 -11.27 9.82
CA ALA A 35 9.06 -11.84 9.27
C ALA A 35 8.39 -10.89 8.27
N ALA A 36 8.41 -9.58 8.53
CA ALA A 36 7.91 -8.57 7.58
C ALA A 36 8.79 -8.49 6.32
N GLU A 37 10.12 -8.51 6.46
CA GLU A 37 11.05 -8.55 5.32
C GLU A 37 10.80 -9.80 4.45
N PHE A 38 10.67 -10.97 5.07
CA PHE A 38 10.34 -12.21 4.34
C PHE A 38 8.98 -12.10 3.64
N PHE A 39 7.98 -11.54 4.30
CA PHE A 39 6.67 -11.29 3.70
C PHE A 39 6.76 -10.39 2.47
N PHE A 40 7.50 -9.28 2.53
CA PHE A 40 7.67 -8.38 1.39
C PHE A 40 8.47 -9.03 0.26
N TYR A 41 9.50 -9.84 0.58
CA TYR A 41 10.21 -10.60 -0.44
C TYR A 41 9.28 -11.58 -1.17
N LEU A 42 8.43 -12.29 -0.43
CA LEU A 42 7.43 -13.18 -1.01
C LEU A 42 6.39 -12.41 -1.84
N GLU A 43 5.92 -11.26 -1.36
CA GLU A 43 5.02 -10.37 -2.09
C GLU A 43 5.65 -9.88 -3.40
N GLU A 44 6.91 -9.45 -3.39
CA GLU A 44 7.65 -9.04 -4.59
C GLU A 44 7.76 -10.21 -5.59
N VAL A 45 8.28 -11.35 -5.14
CA VAL A 45 8.53 -12.52 -6.00
C VAL A 45 7.26 -13.06 -6.65
N VAL A 46 6.10 -12.89 -6.01
CA VAL A 46 4.81 -13.34 -6.58
C VAL A 46 4.11 -12.24 -7.36
N CYS A 47 3.97 -11.04 -6.80
CA CYS A 47 3.21 -9.97 -7.42
C CYS A 47 3.91 -9.40 -8.65
N LEU A 48 5.25 -9.38 -8.69
CA LEU A 48 5.96 -8.85 -9.85
C LEU A 48 5.75 -9.73 -11.10
N PRO A 49 6.01 -11.06 -11.09
CA PRO A 49 5.75 -11.89 -12.27
C PRO A 49 4.26 -11.96 -12.61
N LEU A 50 3.39 -12.13 -11.61
CA LEU A 50 1.95 -12.20 -11.83
C LEU A 50 1.42 -10.91 -12.46
N GLY A 51 1.84 -9.76 -11.92
CA GLY A 51 1.49 -8.45 -12.45
C GLY A 51 2.00 -8.21 -13.86
N MET A 52 3.25 -8.60 -14.15
CA MET A 52 3.83 -8.51 -15.49
C MET A 52 3.07 -9.38 -16.51
N ILE A 53 2.77 -10.64 -16.16
CA ILE A 53 2.03 -11.55 -17.04
C ILE A 53 0.63 -10.99 -17.34
N MET A 54 -0.11 -10.60 -16.30
CA MET A 54 -1.47 -10.06 -16.44
C MET A 54 -1.50 -8.73 -17.19
N TYR A 55 -0.46 -7.90 -17.08
CA TYR A 55 -0.41 -6.61 -17.75
C TYR A 55 0.07 -6.70 -19.21
N VAL A 56 1.14 -7.44 -19.47
CA VAL A 56 1.80 -7.49 -20.78
C VAL A 56 1.16 -8.50 -21.71
N ILE A 57 0.74 -9.66 -21.19
CA ILE A 57 0.20 -10.79 -21.97
C ILE A 57 -1.14 -11.23 -21.36
N PRO A 58 -2.15 -10.34 -21.28
CA PRO A 58 -3.37 -10.58 -20.52
C PRO A 58 -4.19 -11.77 -21.03
N GLU A 59 -4.00 -12.22 -22.28
CA GLU A 59 -4.66 -13.38 -22.88
C GLU A 59 -4.34 -14.68 -22.12
N THR A 60 -3.16 -14.76 -21.49
CA THR A 60 -2.72 -15.92 -20.70
C THR A 60 -3.39 -16.00 -19.32
N THR A 61 -4.03 -14.92 -18.88
CA THR A 61 -4.56 -14.82 -17.52
C THR A 61 -5.68 -15.82 -17.24
N THR A 62 -6.47 -16.14 -18.27
CA THR A 62 -7.56 -17.12 -18.17
C THR A 62 -7.10 -18.53 -17.79
N ALA A 63 -5.81 -18.85 -17.99
CA ALA A 63 -5.25 -20.16 -17.67
C ALA A 63 -5.05 -20.38 -16.16
N PHE A 64 -4.86 -19.32 -15.37
CA PHE A 64 -4.56 -19.41 -13.94
C PHE A 64 -5.46 -18.57 -13.03
N TRP A 65 -6.18 -17.60 -13.59
CA TRP A 65 -7.07 -16.73 -12.82
C TRP A 65 -8.35 -17.46 -12.40
N PRO A 66 -8.93 -17.18 -11.22
CA PRO A 66 -10.07 -17.94 -10.71
C PRO A 66 -11.38 -17.81 -11.49
N TYR A 67 -11.47 -16.89 -12.44
CA TYR A 67 -12.68 -16.64 -13.22
C TYR A 67 -12.35 -16.06 -14.59
N ALA A 68 -13.30 -16.19 -15.52
CA ALA A 68 -13.17 -15.60 -16.86
C ALA A 68 -12.99 -14.07 -16.75
N ILE A 69 -11.94 -13.58 -17.41
CA ILE A 69 -11.53 -12.18 -17.34
C ILE A 69 -11.13 -11.67 -18.73
N LYS A 70 -11.63 -10.48 -19.09
CA LYS A 70 -11.27 -9.81 -20.34
C LYS A 70 -9.86 -9.20 -20.23
N PRO A 71 -9.16 -8.96 -21.35
CA PRO A 71 -7.81 -8.39 -21.33
C PRO A 71 -7.68 -7.08 -20.54
N LEU A 72 -8.59 -6.12 -20.77
CA LEU A 72 -8.63 -4.83 -20.05
C LEU A 72 -8.75 -5.01 -18.53
N ALA A 73 -9.60 -5.93 -18.07
CA ALA A 73 -9.72 -6.22 -16.64
C ALA A 73 -8.48 -6.95 -16.10
N SER A 74 -7.86 -7.82 -16.89
CA SER A 74 -6.61 -8.48 -16.51
C SER A 74 -5.50 -7.46 -16.27
N ARG A 75 -5.32 -6.50 -17.18
CA ARG A 75 -4.33 -5.42 -17.03
C ARG A 75 -4.61 -4.52 -15.84
N MET A 76 -5.88 -4.28 -15.50
CA MET A 76 -6.27 -3.56 -14.28
C MET A 76 -5.75 -4.29 -13.02
N PHE A 77 -5.95 -5.60 -12.89
CA PHE A 77 -5.38 -6.39 -11.79
C PHE A 77 -3.86 -6.52 -11.89
N GLY A 78 -3.31 -6.63 -13.10
CA GLY A 78 -1.87 -6.65 -13.33
C GLY A 78 -1.19 -5.39 -12.81
N SER A 79 -1.78 -4.22 -13.09
CA SER A 79 -1.34 -2.91 -12.57
C SER A 79 -1.32 -2.88 -11.03
N MET A 80 -2.33 -3.51 -10.40
CA MET A 80 -2.40 -3.62 -8.94
C MET A 80 -1.25 -4.49 -8.39
N PHE A 81 -1.04 -5.68 -8.95
CA PHE A 81 0.08 -6.55 -8.51
C PHE A 81 1.44 -5.88 -8.73
N LEU A 82 1.63 -5.16 -9.85
CA LEU A 82 2.84 -4.36 -10.07
C LEU A 82 3.01 -3.26 -9.02
N ALA A 83 1.93 -2.57 -8.65
CA ALA A 83 1.97 -1.56 -7.59
C ALA A 83 2.29 -2.17 -6.21
N LEU A 84 1.75 -3.35 -5.89
CA LEU A 84 2.09 -4.09 -4.67
C LEU A 84 3.56 -4.52 -4.66
N ALA A 85 4.09 -5.02 -5.79
CA ALA A 85 5.50 -5.33 -5.91
C ALA A 85 6.40 -4.10 -5.69
N ILE A 86 6.02 -2.94 -6.27
CA ILE A 86 6.73 -1.67 -6.02
C ILE A 86 6.66 -1.31 -4.52
N ALA A 87 5.51 -1.48 -3.88
CA ALA A 87 5.36 -1.22 -2.45
C ALA A 87 6.28 -2.12 -1.61
N ALA A 88 6.32 -3.42 -1.91
CA ALA A 88 7.19 -4.39 -1.27
C ALA A 88 8.68 -4.05 -1.44
N ILE A 89 9.13 -3.72 -2.66
CA ILE A 89 10.50 -3.29 -2.94
C ILE A 89 10.87 -2.03 -2.13
N LEU A 90 9.95 -1.07 -2.03
CA LEU A 90 10.17 0.13 -1.23
C LEU A 90 10.28 -0.19 0.27
N ALA A 91 9.45 -1.10 0.79
CA ALA A 91 9.53 -1.54 2.18
C ALA A 91 10.84 -2.28 2.49
N LEU A 92 11.30 -3.15 1.58
CA LEU A 92 12.60 -3.82 1.70
C LEU A 92 13.78 -2.85 1.67
N ARG A 93 13.65 -1.72 0.99
CA ARG A 93 14.67 -0.65 0.96
C ARG A 93 14.60 0.28 2.17
N ASP A 94 13.48 0.32 2.89
CA ASP A 94 13.35 1.15 4.10
C ASP A 94 13.99 0.46 5.31
N ARG A 95 15.28 0.77 5.53
CA ARG A 95 16.03 0.30 6.70
C ARG A 95 15.43 0.71 8.04
N ARG A 96 14.54 1.71 8.08
CA ARG A 96 13.89 2.18 9.32
C ARG A 96 12.58 1.43 9.59
N GLY A 97 12.04 0.70 8.62
CA GLY A 97 10.79 -0.05 8.72
C GLY A 97 9.56 0.82 9.03
N ILE A 98 9.63 2.12 8.74
CA ILE A 98 8.56 3.10 8.95
C ILE A 98 7.47 2.89 7.91
N SER A 99 7.84 2.56 6.68
CA SER A 99 6.92 2.28 5.57
C SER A 99 6.16 0.97 5.71
N ASN A 100 6.65 0.03 6.51
CA ASN A 100 6.16 -1.36 6.52
C ASN A 100 4.67 -1.43 6.87
N ASN A 101 4.22 -0.61 7.84
CA ASN A 101 2.81 -0.59 8.23
C ASN A 101 1.91 -0.09 7.10
N ALA A 102 2.39 0.86 6.29
CA ALA A 102 1.66 1.42 5.17
C ALA A 102 1.49 0.37 4.05
N VAL A 103 2.56 -0.37 3.76
CA VAL A 103 2.52 -1.46 2.78
C VAL A 103 1.58 -2.55 3.28
N LEU A 104 1.77 -3.04 4.51
CA LEU A 104 0.94 -4.10 5.08
C LEU A 104 -0.55 -3.74 5.08
N VAL A 105 -0.93 -2.56 5.56
CA VAL A 105 -2.34 -2.13 5.63
C VAL A 105 -2.98 -1.92 4.26
N THR A 106 -2.18 -1.78 3.21
CA THR A 106 -2.68 -1.67 1.83
C THR A 106 -2.76 -3.05 1.19
N THR A 107 -1.73 -3.89 1.38
CA THR A 107 -1.63 -5.21 0.80
C THR A 107 -2.70 -6.16 1.36
N TRP A 108 -2.80 -6.31 2.68
CA TRP A 108 -3.67 -7.36 3.25
C TRP A 108 -5.15 -7.20 2.87
N PRO A 109 -5.75 -5.99 2.88
CA PRO A 109 -7.15 -5.84 2.50
C PRO A 109 -7.38 -6.13 1.01
N ILE A 110 -6.44 -5.70 0.16
CA ILE A 110 -6.52 -5.94 -1.29
C ILE A 110 -6.50 -7.45 -1.55
N LEU A 111 -5.50 -8.15 -1.01
CA LEU A 111 -5.38 -9.61 -1.20
C LEU A 111 -6.59 -10.36 -0.63
N LEU A 112 -7.06 -9.97 0.56
CA LEU A 112 -8.24 -10.56 1.19
C LEU A 112 -9.48 -10.41 0.31
N MET A 113 -9.77 -9.20 -0.15
CA MET A 113 -10.99 -8.93 -0.88
C MET A 113 -10.99 -9.54 -2.29
N VAL A 114 -9.82 -9.60 -2.94
CA VAL A 114 -9.65 -10.33 -4.21
C VAL A 114 -9.88 -11.83 -4.00
N ALA A 115 -9.34 -12.41 -2.92
CA ALA A 115 -9.56 -13.81 -2.58
C ALA A 115 -11.05 -14.10 -2.29
N ILE A 116 -11.73 -13.25 -1.51
CA ILE A 116 -13.16 -13.39 -1.22
C ILE A 116 -13.99 -13.27 -2.50
N ALA A 117 -13.70 -12.30 -3.38
CA ALA A 117 -14.41 -12.15 -4.63
C ALA A 117 -14.32 -13.42 -5.52
N GLY A 118 -13.20 -14.14 -5.44
CA GLY A 118 -13.02 -15.43 -6.11
C GLY A 118 -13.84 -16.57 -5.51
N THR A 119 -14.21 -16.53 -4.23
CA THR A 119 -14.95 -17.62 -3.56
C THR A 119 -16.46 -17.42 -3.55
N ILE A 120 -16.95 -16.18 -3.54
CA ILE A 120 -18.39 -15.87 -3.44
C ILE A 120 -19.10 -15.77 -4.80
N ALA A 121 -18.37 -15.94 -5.90
CA ALA A 121 -18.92 -15.69 -7.22
C ALA A 121 -19.81 -16.87 -7.71
N PRO A 122 -21.06 -16.58 -8.12
CA PRO A 122 -21.97 -17.62 -8.61
C PRO A 122 -21.43 -18.31 -9.86
N GLY A 123 -21.57 -19.64 -9.94
CA GLY A 123 -21.21 -20.41 -11.13
C GLY A 123 -19.72 -20.69 -11.30
N LEU A 124 -18.91 -20.51 -10.26
CA LEU A 124 -17.52 -20.95 -10.29
C LEU A 124 -17.43 -22.48 -10.41
N GLN A 125 -16.79 -22.95 -11.48
CA GLN A 125 -16.17 -24.28 -11.55
C GLN A 125 -14.66 -24.07 -11.37
N PRO A 126 -14.19 -23.87 -10.12
CA PRO A 126 -12.80 -23.48 -9.88
C PRO A 126 -11.85 -24.60 -10.30
N SER A 127 -10.89 -24.27 -11.18
CA SER A 127 -9.75 -25.16 -11.42
C SER A 127 -8.93 -25.34 -10.13
N LEU A 128 -8.12 -26.39 -10.06
CA LEU A 128 -7.16 -26.56 -8.95
C LEU A 128 -6.25 -25.33 -8.82
N GLY A 129 -5.79 -24.76 -9.93
CA GLY A 129 -4.96 -23.55 -9.93
C GLY A 129 -5.67 -22.34 -9.32
N SER A 130 -6.95 -22.16 -9.65
CA SER A 130 -7.80 -21.10 -9.10
C SER A 130 -7.95 -21.19 -7.57
N TRP A 131 -8.12 -22.40 -7.05
CA TRP A 131 -8.18 -22.66 -5.61
C TRP A 131 -6.85 -22.39 -4.92
N LEU A 132 -5.76 -22.89 -5.48
CA LEU A 132 -4.41 -22.70 -4.95
C LEU A 132 -4.06 -21.20 -4.90
N LEU A 133 -4.36 -20.45 -5.96
CA LEU A 133 -4.16 -19.00 -5.98
C LEU A 133 -5.00 -18.30 -4.91
N SER A 134 -6.30 -18.62 -4.80
CA SER A 134 -7.19 -18.00 -3.81
C SER A 134 -6.74 -18.28 -2.38
N ALA A 135 -6.36 -19.53 -2.08
CA ALA A 135 -5.82 -19.94 -0.79
C ALA A 135 -4.49 -19.23 -0.48
N PHE A 136 -3.62 -19.10 -1.49
CA PHE A 136 -2.36 -18.37 -1.37
C PHE A 136 -2.58 -16.88 -1.07
N LEU A 137 -3.45 -16.20 -1.82
CA LEU A 137 -3.77 -14.79 -1.59
C LEU A 137 -4.39 -14.58 -0.19
N LEU A 138 -5.25 -15.50 0.26
CA LEU A 138 -5.82 -15.46 1.61
C LEU A 138 -4.74 -15.66 2.68
N ALA A 139 -3.82 -16.61 2.50
CA ALA A 139 -2.71 -16.84 3.43
C ALA A 139 -1.79 -15.61 3.52
N MET A 140 -1.49 -14.98 2.38
CA MET A 140 -0.76 -13.71 2.33
C MET A 140 -1.52 -12.60 3.05
N ALA A 141 -2.83 -12.47 2.83
CA ALA A 141 -3.64 -11.47 3.52
C ALA A 141 -3.65 -11.66 5.04
N VAL A 142 -3.89 -12.88 5.53
CA VAL A 142 -3.87 -13.20 6.96
C VAL A 142 -2.50 -12.91 7.57
N THR A 143 -1.42 -13.33 6.89
CA THR A 143 -0.05 -13.07 7.35
C THR A 143 0.24 -11.57 7.43
N GLY A 144 -0.12 -10.81 6.38
CA GLY A 144 0.05 -9.36 6.35
C GLY A 144 -0.74 -8.65 7.45
N PHE A 145 -1.97 -9.09 7.72
CA PHE A 145 -2.80 -8.58 8.83
C PHE A 145 -2.16 -8.86 10.20
N LEU A 146 -1.70 -10.09 10.45
CA LEU A 146 -1.06 -10.45 11.71
C LEU A 146 0.24 -9.67 11.95
N LEU A 147 1.05 -9.49 10.90
CA LEU A 147 2.24 -8.65 10.95
C LEU A 147 1.90 -7.18 11.22
N PHE A 148 0.86 -6.66 10.56
CA PHE A 148 0.39 -5.29 10.81
C PHE A 148 -0.03 -5.09 12.28
N VAL A 149 -0.83 -6.01 12.84
CA VAL A 149 -1.26 -5.95 14.24
C VAL A 149 -0.05 -5.98 15.18
N ARG A 150 0.91 -6.91 14.98
CA ARG A 150 2.11 -7.02 15.82
C ARG A 150 3.04 -5.81 15.77
N ARG A 151 3.00 -5.04 14.68
CA ARG A 151 3.83 -3.84 14.49
C ARG A 151 3.15 -2.54 14.89
N THR A 152 1.84 -2.54 15.06
CA THR A 152 1.08 -1.32 15.36
C THR A 152 1.55 -0.74 16.69
N GLY A 153 1.89 0.55 16.70
CA GLY A 153 2.36 1.27 17.89
C GLY A 153 3.88 1.33 18.08
N LYS A 154 4.70 0.67 17.25
CA LYS A 154 6.17 0.58 17.43
C LYS A 154 7.02 1.60 16.65
N ALA A 155 6.44 2.63 16.03
CA ALA A 155 7.20 3.62 15.25
C ALA A 155 7.75 4.76 16.12
N THR A 156 9.08 4.91 16.18
CA THR A 156 9.76 5.97 16.94
C THR A 156 10.73 6.75 16.04
N GLY A 157 10.61 8.08 16.06
CA GLY A 157 11.52 9.00 15.39
C GLY A 157 10.96 10.43 15.36
N PRO A 158 11.82 11.47 15.24
CA PRO A 158 11.35 12.82 14.92
C PRO A 158 10.85 12.82 13.48
N LEU A 159 9.54 12.99 13.32
CA LEU A 159 8.87 12.87 12.03
C LEU A 159 8.09 14.16 11.71
N ASP A 160 8.11 14.55 10.44
CA ASP A 160 7.40 15.74 9.99
C ASP A 160 5.90 15.43 9.87
N ARG A 161 5.06 16.42 10.20
CA ARG A 161 3.60 16.24 10.12
C ARG A 161 3.15 16.11 8.66
N ILE A 162 2.09 15.32 8.45
CA ILE A 162 1.43 15.23 7.14
C ILE A 162 0.91 16.61 6.72
N PRO A 163 1.21 17.08 5.49
CA PRO A 163 0.60 18.31 4.97
C PRO A 163 -0.93 18.19 4.91
N ARG A 164 -1.64 19.26 5.31
CA ARG A 164 -3.11 19.28 5.28
C ARG A 164 -3.69 18.95 3.90
N GLY A 165 -3.04 19.40 2.83
CA GLY A 165 -3.43 19.10 1.46
C GLY A 165 -3.39 17.61 1.14
N LEU A 166 -2.34 16.90 1.56
CA LEU A 166 -2.22 15.45 1.35
C LEU A 166 -3.29 14.69 2.14
N ARG A 167 -3.55 15.10 3.39
CA ARG A 167 -4.61 14.47 4.19
C ARG A 167 -6.00 14.66 3.56
N ARG A 168 -6.30 15.86 3.04
CA ARG A 168 -7.54 16.10 2.29
C ARG A 168 -7.61 15.25 1.01
N ALA A 169 -6.48 15.09 0.33
CA ALA A 169 -6.42 14.29 -0.88
C ALA A 169 -6.72 12.81 -0.60
N PHE A 170 -6.09 12.25 0.44
CA PHE A 170 -6.39 10.90 0.93
C PHE A 170 -7.85 10.76 1.38
N LEU A 171 -8.40 11.73 2.11
CA LEU A 171 -9.80 11.66 2.54
C LEU A 171 -10.76 11.62 1.33
N GLY A 172 -10.56 12.50 0.35
CA GLY A 172 -11.36 12.51 -0.87
C GLY A 172 -11.24 11.18 -1.66
N HIS A 173 -10.01 10.67 -1.80
CA HIS A 173 -9.76 9.39 -2.45
C HIS A 173 -10.44 8.23 -1.71
N ALA A 174 -10.31 8.16 -0.39
CA ALA A 174 -10.94 7.12 0.44
C ALA A 174 -12.47 7.15 0.31
N VAL A 175 -13.10 8.33 0.35
CA VAL A 175 -14.55 8.47 0.20
C VAL A 175 -15.02 7.98 -1.18
N ILE A 176 -14.40 8.47 -2.25
CA ILE A 176 -14.75 8.08 -3.63
C ILE A 176 -14.59 6.57 -3.81
N VAL A 177 -13.42 6.03 -3.46
CA VAL A 177 -13.12 4.61 -3.68
C VAL A 177 -13.96 3.71 -2.79
N THR A 178 -14.30 4.11 -1.56
CA THR A 178 -15.21 3.35 -0.69
C THR A 178 -16.60 3.29 -1.32
N PHE A 179 -17.13 4.42 -1.80
CA PHE A 179 -18.46 4.47 -2.42
C PHE A 179 -18.54 3.51 -3.61
N PHE A 180 -17.59 3.60 -4.55
CA PHE A 180 -17.57 2.71 -5.70
C PHE A 180 -17.27 1.27 -5.32
N GLY A 181 -16.30 1.04 -4.44
CA GLY A 181 -15.90 -0.30 -3.98
C GLY A 181 -17.04 -1.08 -3.34
N LEU A 182 -17.83 -0.43 -2.47
CA LEU A 182 -19.01 -1.05 -1.84
C LEU A 182 -20.04 -1.47 -2.89
N ASN A 183 -20.38 -0.57 -3.81
CA ASN A 183 -21.37 -0.88 -4.83
C ASN A 183 -20.88 -1.96 -5.80
N MET A 184 -19.61 -1.94 -6.22
CA MET A 184 -19.02 -2.97 -7.09
C MET A 184 -18.98 -4.34 -6.40
N PHE A 185 -18.67 -4.37 -5.11
CA PHE A 185 -18.54 -5.62 -4.34
C PHE A 185 -19.88 -6.24 -3.97
N PHE A 186 -20.84 -5.44 -3.50
CA PHE A 186 -22.13 -5.94 -3.00
C PHE A 186 -23.26 -5.87 -4.03
N LEU A 187 -23.23 -4.88 -4.93
CA LEU A 187 -24.29 -4.56 -5.89
C LEU A 187 -23.74 -4.47 -7.33
N PRO A 188 -23.11 -5.53 -7.87
CA PRO A 188 -22.45 -5.47 -9.19
C PRO A 188 -23.38 -5.06 -10.32
N SER A 189 -24.68 -5.40 -10.23
CA SER A 189 -25.71 -4.97 -11.20
C SER A 189 -25.87 -3.45 -11.26
N LEU A 190 -25.94 -2.80 -10.09
CA LEU A 190 -25.97 -1.35 -9.99
C LEU A 190 -24.65 -0.74 -10.50
N ALA A 191 -23.53 -1.39 -10.19
CA ALA A 191 -22.21 -0.90 -10.55
C ALA A 191 -21.95 -0.81 -12.06
N PHE A 192 -22.62 -1.64 -12.87
CA PHE A 192 -22.57 -1.50 -14.32
C PHE A 192 -23.10 -0.15 -14.84
N SER A 193 -23.94 0.55 -14.08
CA SER A 193 -24.47 1.85 -14.49
C SER A 193 -23.43 2.97 -14.43
N PHE A 194 -22.35 2.77 -13.69
CA PHE A 194 -21.31 3.78 -13.49
C PHE A 194 -19.90 3.24 -13.72
N TRP A 195 -19.74 2.06 -14.31
CA TRP A 195 -18.43 1.52 -14.71
C TRP A 195 -18.24 1.65 -16.22
N PRO A 196 -17.04 2.00 -16.74
CA PRO A 196 -16.92 2.47 -18.12
C PRO A 196 -16.76 1.34 -19.16
N TRP A 197 -16.82 0.07 -18.78
CA TRP A 197 -16.84 -1.05 -19.73
C TRP A 197 -17.54 -2.27 -19.15
N ARG A 198 -17.84 -3.28 -19.98
CA ARG A 198 -18.57 -4.47 -19.52
C ARG A 198 -17.61 -5.50 -18.94
N VAL A 199 -17.91 -5.93 -17.72
CA VAL A 199 -17.24 -7.04 -17.03
C VAL A 199 -18.27 -8.02 -16.48
N SER A 200 -17.86 -9.22 -16.08
CA SER A 200 -18.74 -10.13 -15.35
C SER A 200 -18.99 -9.60 -13.93
N SER A 201 -20.08 -10.02 -13.29
CA SER A 201 -20.35 -9.69 -11.89
C SER A 201 -19.21 -10.14 -10.96
N THR A 202 -18.55 -11.25 -11.28
CA THR A 202 -17.38 -11.75 -10.53
C THR A 202 -16.19 -10.80 -10.64
N VAL A 203 -15.85 -10.37 -11.85
CA VAL A 203 -14.77 -9.39 -12.07
C VAL A 203 -15.12 -8.07 -11.39
N MET A 204 -16.39 -7.63 -11.47
CA MET A 204 -16.86 -6.44 -10.78
C MET A 204 -16.65 -6.53 -9.26
N ARG A 205 -16.94 -7.68 -8.65
CA ARG A 205 -16.66 -7.92 -7.22
C ARG A 205 -15.16 -7.88 -6.92
N GLY A 206 -14.33 -8.46 -7.78
CA GLY A 206 -12.87 -8.41 -7.62
C GLY A 206 -12.34 -6.97 -7.68
N LEU A 207 -12.85 -6.15 -8.60
CA LEU A 207 -12.55 -4.72 -8.67
C LEU A 207 -13.06 -3.98 -7.44
N GLY A 208 -14.28 -4.27 -7.00
CA GLY A 208 -14.81 -3.73 -5.74
C GLY A 208 -13.92 -4.07 -4.55
N GLY A 209 -13.37 -5.28 -4.50
CA GLY A 209 -12.44 -5.71 -3.48
C GLY A 209 -11.11 -4.96 -3.50
N LEU A 210 -10.52 -4.76 -4.68
CA LEU A 210 -9.35 -3.90 -4.89
C LEU A 210 -9.62 -2.48 -4.36
N PHE A 211 -10.79 -1.94 -4.68
CA PHE A 211 -11.20 -0.59 -4.26
C PHE A 211 -11.34 -0.51 -2.74
N LEU A 212 -12.08 -1.44 -2.12
CA LEU A 212 -12.24 -1.48 -0.68
C LEU A 212 -10.89 -1.65 0.04
N GLY A 213 -9.98 -2.46 -0.51
CA GLY A 213 -8.66 -2.61 0.07
C GLY A 213 -7.82 -1.34 -0.02
N THR A 214 -7.85 -0.66 -1.17
CA THR A 214 -7.21 0.65 -1.38
C THR A 214 -7.81 1.71 -0.45
N ALA A 215 -9.13 1.69 -0.25
CA ALA A 215 -9.82 2.58 0.67
C ALA A 215 -9.40 2.34 2.12
N ALA A 216 -9.23 1.09 2.56
CA ALA A 216 -8.73 0.78 3.90
C ALA A 216 -7.32 1.35 4.13
N GLY A 217 -6.40 1.13 3.18
CA GLY A 217 -5.04 1.70 3.26
C GLY A 217 -5.03 3.23 3.25
N THR A 218 -5.87 3.85 2.41
CA THR A 218 -5.99 5.31 2.33
C THR A 218 -6.64 5.91 3.58
N ALA A 219 -7.66 5.25 4.15
CA ALA A 219 -8.30 5.65 5.40
C ALA A 219 -7.32 5.56 6.58
N TRP A 220 -6.52 4.49 6.65
CA TRP A 220 -5.42 4.39 7.60
C TRP A 220 -4.40 5.52 7.43
N ALA A 221 -4.06 5.88 6.19
CA ALA A 221 -3.15 7.01 5.92
C ALA A 221 -3.69 8.34 6.47
N CYS A 222 -5.02 8.52 6.51
CA CYS A 222 -5.65 9.70 7.09
C CYS A 222 -5.47 9.80 8.61
N THR A 223 -5.37 8.67 9.31
CA THR A 223 -5.17 8.63 10.78
C THR A 223 -3.72 8.87 11.17
N GLN A 224 -2.78 8.77 10.22
CA GLN A 224 -1.37 8.98 10.50
C GLN A 224 -1.07 10.45 10.81
N LYS A 225 -0.19 10.67 11.79
CA LYS A 225 0.27 12.01 12.20
C LYS A 225 1.44 12.49 11.34
N TYR A 226 2.26 11.55 10.88
CA TYR A 226 3.57 11.80 10.31
C TYR A 226 3.63 11.38 8.84
N ARG A 227 4.34 12.16 8.01
CA ARG A 227 4.37 11.94 6.56
C ARG A 227 5.13 10.69 6.15
N GLU A 228 6.18 10.35 6.88
CA GLU A 228 7.04 9.20 6.57
C GLU A 228 6.24 7.90 6.65
N SER A 229 5.24 7.84 7.54
CA SER A 229 4.30 6.72 7.66
C SER A 229 3.41 6.51 6.44
N VAL A 230 3.29 7.49 5.54
CA VAL A 230 2.41 7.41 4.37
C VAL A 230 3.14 7.59 3.04
N MET A 231 4.41 8.01 3.05
CA MET A 231 5.18 8.27 1.84
C MET A 231 5.33 7.03 0.95
N ALA A 232 5.40 5.85 1.56
CA ALA A 232 5.50 4.59 0.82
C ALA A 232 4.23 4.23 0.02
N LEU A 233 3.11 4.91 0.25
CA LEU A 233 1.88 4.72 -0.52
C LEU A 233 1.86 5.52 -1.81
N LEU A 234 2.61 6.62 -1.88
CA LEU A 234 2.49 7.57 -2.99
C LEU A 234 2.96 6.98 -4.31
N LEU A 235 4.12 6.31 -4.32
CA LEU A 235 4.66 5.73 -5.55
C LEU A 235 3.85 4.51 -6.05
N PRO A 236 3.45 3.55 -5.20
CA PRO A 236 2.54 2.49 -5.60
C PRO A 236 1.22 3.01 -6.16
N TYR A 237 0.60 4.01 -5.53
CA TYR A 237 -0.64 4.59 -6.05
C TYR A 237 -0.43 5.27 -7.40
N PHE A 238 0.65 6.05 -7.55
CA PHE A 238 1.01 6.65 -8.82
C PHE A 238 1.24 5.60 -9.92
N ALA A 239 1.99 4.54 -9.61
CA ALA A 239 2.27 3.46 -10.55
C ALA A 239 0.98 2.74 -10.97
N PHE A 240 0.12 2.39 -10.01
CA PHE A 240 -1.17 1.76 -10.29
C PHE A 240 -2.01 2.62 -11.24
N VAL A 241 -2.33 3.86 -10.87
CA VAL A 241 -3.23 4.70 -11.68
C VAL A 241 -2.58 5.14 -13.00
N GLY A 242 -1.25 5.28 -13.03
CA GLY A 242 -0.51 5.56 -14.26
C GLY A 242 -0.63 4.42 -15.28
N LEU A 243 -0.43 3.18 -14.84
CA LEU A 243 -0.61 2.00 -15.68
C LEU A 243 -2.07 1.84 -16.13
N VAL A 244 -3.03 2.07 -15.24
CA VAL A 244 -4.46 2.06 -15.61
C VAL A 244 -4.79 3.13 -16.65
N LEU A 245 -4.28 4.35 -16.51
CA LEU A 245 -4.50 5.41 -17.51
C LEU A 245 -3.85 5.07 -18.87
N LEU A 246 -2.68 4.43 -18.86
CA LEU A 246 -2.04 3.95 -20.09
C LEU A 246 -2.90 2.89 -20.77
N ASP A 247 -3.45 1.94 -20.02
CA ASP A 247 -4.32 0.91 -20.59
C ASP A 247 -5.68 1.47 -21.04
N VAL A 248 -6.24 2.44 -20.32
CA VAL A 248 -7.43 3.19 -20.75
C VAL A 248 -7.18 3.89 -22.09
N ALA A 249 -6.02 4.52 -22.27
CA ALA A 249 -5.65 5.15 -23.53
C ALA A 249 -5.49 4.12 -24.66
N ALA A 250 -4.82 3.00 -24.39
CA ALA A 250 -4.63 1.92 -25.37
C ALA A 250 -5.95 1.23 -25.74
N SER A 251 -6.89 1.14 -24.80
CA SER A 251 -8.17 0.44 -24.94
C SER A 251 -9.35 1.39 -25.17
N TRP A 252 -9.10 2.64 -25.58
CA TRP A 252 -10.13 3.68 -25.65
C TRP A 252 -11.31 3.31 -26.56
N GLY A 253 -11.06 2.66 -27.69
CA GLY A 253 -12.12 2.19 -28.59
C GLY A 253 -13.06 1.17 -27.94
N VAL A 254 -12.54 0.26 -27.12
CA VAL A 254 -13.34 -0.72 -26.37
C VAL A 254 -14.18 -0.03 -25.30
N ILE A 255 -13.58 0.92 -24.58
CA ILE A 255 -14.27 1.70 -23.54
C ILE A 255 -15.42 2.51 -24.16
N LEU A 256 -15.19 3.19 -25.28
CA LEU A 256 -16.25 3.93 -25.97
C LEU A 256 -17.40 3.03 -26.44
N ALA A 257 -17.10 1.82 -26.90
CA ALA A 257 -18.11 0.88 -27.38
C ALA A 257 -18.92 0.22 -26.25
N GLU A 258 -18.31 -0.01 -25.08
CA GLU A 258 -18.94 -0.74 -23.98
C GLU A 258 -19.52 0.15 -22.87
N SER A 259 -19.10 1.42 -22.78
CA SER A 259 -19.49 2.33 -21.70
C SER A 259 -20.99 2.65 -21.73
N PRO A 260 -21.65 2.79 -20.55
CA PRO A 260 -23.01 3.30 -20.44
C PRO A 260 -23.17 4.74 -20.96
N GLY A 261 -22.08 5.49 -21.04
CA GLY A 261 -22.07 6.85 -21.54
C GLY A 261 -20.70 7.51 -21.42
N VAL A 262 -20.44 8.47 -22.31
CA VAL A 262 -19.16 9.21 -22.37
C VAL A 262 -18.84 9.90 -21.03
N GLN A 263 -19.86 10.37 -20.31
CA GLN A 263 -19.74 10.99 -19.00
C GLN A 263 -19.16 10.04 -17.95
N VAL A 264 -19.54 8.75 -17.98
CA VAL A 264 -19.03 7.71 -17.07
C VAL A 264 -17.54 7.50 -17.33
N SER A 265 -17.15 7.37 -18.59
CA SER A 265 -15.73 7.20 -18.97
C SER A 265 -14.88 8.40 -18.55
N PHE A 266 -15.35 9.62 -18.80
CA PHE A 266 -14.65 10.83 -18.37
C PHE A 266 -14.55 10.97 -16.86
N PHE A 267 -15.61 10.61 -16.12
CA PHE A 267 -15.57 10.61 -14.66
C PHE A 267 -14.42 9.73 -14.14
N TRP A 268 -14.27 8.51 -14.65
CA TRP A 268 -13.18 7.62 -14.24
C TRP A 268 -11.80 8.13 -14.64
N ILE A 269 -11.65 8.70 -15.84
CA ILE A 269 -10.40 9.36 -16.23
C ILE A 269 -10.05 10.46 -15.23
N LEU A 270 -11.01 11.30 -14.85
CA LEU A 270 -10.79 12.37 -13.87
C LEU A 270 -10.41 11.81 -12.49
N VAL A 271 -11.04 10.73 -12.03
CA VAL A 271 -10.67 10.07 -10.78
C VAL A 271 -9.23 9.55 -10.82
N TYR A 272 -8.85 8.81 -11.87
CA TYR A 272 -7.48 8.30 -11.99
C TYR A 272 -6.46 9.42 -12.16
N ALA A 273 -6.76 10.44 -12.96
CA ALA A 273 -5.91 11.61 -13.16
C ALA A 273 -5.73 12.41 -11.87
N TYR A 274 -6.79 12.58 -11.07
CA TYR A 274 -6.71 13.19 -9.75
C TYR A 274 -5.75 12.43 -8.84
N VAL A 275 -5.87 11.10 -8.78
CA VAL A 275 -4.97 10.25 -7.98
C VAL A 275 -3.53 10.35 -8.47
N ALA A 276 -3.31 10.29 -9.78
CA ALA A 276 -1.98 10.44 -10.38
C ALA A 276 -1.36 11.80 -10.04
N ALA A 277 -2.14 12.87 -10.17
CA ALA A 277 -1.68 14.24 -9.96
C ALA A 277 -1.26 14.47 -8.50
N TYR A 278 -2.09 14.11 -7.52
CA TYR A 278 -1.73 14.36 -6.12
C TYR A 278 -0.58 13.46 -5.67
N THR A 279 -0.54 12.19 -6.10
CA THR A 279 0.54 11.27 -5.72
C THR A 279 1.88 11.71 -6.31
N ALA A 280 1.92 12.11 -7.58
CA ALA A 280 3.10 12.69 -8.21
C ALA A 280 3.54 13.98 -7.50
N TYR A 281 2.61 14.92 -7.31
CA TYR A 281 2.87 16.20 -6.67
C TYR A 281 3.49 16.05 -5.28
N PHE A 282 2.88 15.23 -4.42
CA PHE A 282 3.39 15.02 -3.07
C PHE A 282 4.65 14.14 -3.05
N SER A 283 4.84 13.22 -4.00
CA SER A 283 6.10 12.45 -4.10
C SER A 283 7.30 13.36 -4.37
N VAL A 284 7.15 14.34 -5.26
CA VAL A 284 8.20 15.32 -5.56
C VAL A 284 8.35 16.30 -4.40
N ARG A 285 7.26 16.91 -3.95
CA ARG A 285 7.28 17.97 -2.93
C ARG A 285 7.79 17.50 -1.56
N LEU A 286 7.49 16.27 -1.16
CA LEU A 286 7.94 15.73 0.13
C LEU A 286 9.41 15.33 0.13
N ARG A 287 9.98 14.96 -1.04
CA ARG A 287 11.42 14.68 -1.18
C ARG A 287 12.27 15.96 -1.14
N SER A 288 11.73 17.08 -1.60
CA SER A 288 12.44 18.37 -1.64
C SER A 288 12.41 19.15 -0.33
N TRP A 289 11.71 18.70 0.71
CA TRP A 289 11.59 19.45 1.95
C TRP A 289 12.86 19.30 2.81
N PRO A 290 13.51 20.40 3.27
CA PRO A 290 14.61 20.30 4.21
C PRO A 290 14.14 19.61 5.49
N VAL A 291 14.86 18.56 5.91
CA VAL A 291 14.65 17.93 7.22
C VAL A 291 14.94 18.98 8.27
N SER A 292 13.93 19.43 9.01
CA SER A 292 14.17 20.33 10.12
C SER A 292 14.59 19.52 11.34
N VAL A 293 15.81 19.75 11.83
CA VAL A 293 16.26 19.15 13.09
C VAL A 293 15.82 20.08 14.22
N ARG A 294 15.10 19.54 15.21
CA ARG A 294 14.83 20.24 16.46
C ARG A 294 16.02 20.02 17.39
N GLU A 295 16.92 21.00 17.44
CA GLU A 295 17.92 21.11 18.50
C GLU A 295 17.41 22.09 19.57
N GLY A 296 17.31 21.63 20.83
CA GLY A 296 16.99 22.50 21.97
C GLY A 296 15.64 23.22 21.90
N GLY A 297 14.61 22.58 21.31
CA GLY A 297 13.26 23.15 21.21
C GLY A 297 13.08 24.22 20.12
N LYS A 298 14.16 24.64 19.44
CA LYS A 298 14.09 25.54 18.28
C LYS A 298 14.17 24.72 16.99
N VAL A 299 13.26 25.00 16.06
CA VAL A 299 13.28 24.40 14.72
C VAL A 299 14.32 25.16 13.90
N LYS A 300 15.50 24.58 13.66
CA LYS A 300 16.47 25.13 12.72
C LYS A 300 16.35 24.38 11.39
N PRO A 301 16.21 25.07 10.24
CA PRO A 301 16.36 24.42 8.95
C PRO A 301 17.80 23.92 8.83
N LEU A 302 18.01 22.64 8.47
CA LEU A 302 19.34 22.16 8.11
C LEU A 302 19.80 22.95 6.88
N THR A 303 20.78 23.83 7.08
CA THR A 303 21.50 24.45 5.97
C THR A 303 22.25 23.35 5.20
N CYS A 304 22.30 23.48 3.88
CA CYS A 304 22.80 22.47 2.94
C CYS A 304 24.23 21.94 3.22
N TRP A 305 24.97 22.62 4.10
CA TRP A 305 26.34 22.30 4.53
C TRP A 305 26.47 21.18 5.56
N GLN A 306 25.39 20.73 6.22
CA GLN A 306 25.45 19.64 7.21
C GLN A 306 25.19 18.23 6.63
N LYS A 307 25.10 18.10 5.30
CA LYS A 307 24.79 16.82 4.63
C LYS A 307 26.01 15.91 4.38
N GLY A 308 27.21 16.32 4.76
CA GLY A 308 28.42 15.53 4.52
C GLY A 308 29.49 15.79 5.58
N SER A 309 29.48 14.96 6.62
CA SER A 309 30.62 14.66 7.50
C SER A 309 30.39 13.28 8.10
#